data_AF-A0A0S9QZ20-F1
#
_entry.id   AF-A0A0S9QZ20-F1
#
_cell.length_a   1.000
_cell.length_b   1.000
_cell.length_c   1.000
_cell.angle_alpha   90.00
_cell.angle_beta   90.00
_cell.angle_gamma   90.00
#
_symmetry.space_group_name_H-M   'P 1'
#
loop_
_entity.id
_entity.type
_entity.pdbx_description
1 polymer ?
#
loop_
_entity_poly.entity_id
_entity_poly.type
_entity_poly.pdbx_seq_one_letter_code
_entity_poly.pdbx_strand_id
1 'polypeptide(L)'
;MDHGSAKTRLAGKAAERIGSTVLAIGAAFTKLQDDRHAADYASPVLPVSLERTQTIIASARQTIALIEELQKPQRLELAILLVAKPRPI
;
A
#
# COMPACT_ATOMS: atom_id res chain seq x y z
N MET A 1 13.37 -4.54 1.47
CA MET A 1 12.76 -3.28 1.93
C MET A 1 11.89 -3.62 3.12
N ASP A 2 11.97 -2.88 4.22
CA ASP A 2 11.11 -3.14 5.38
C ASP A 2 9.71 -2.54 5.17
N HIS A 3 8.67 -3.25 5.60
CA HIS A 3 7.27 -2.89 5.36
C HIS A 3 6.88 -1.56 5.99
N GLY A 4 7.37 -1.27 7.21
CA GLY A 4 7.15 0.01 7.87
C GLY A 4 7.74 1.17 7.08
N SER A 5 8.89 0.97 6.45
CA SER A 5 9.54 1.99 5.62
C SER A 5 8.76 2.30 4.34
N ALA A 6 8.08 1.31 3.74
CA ALA A 6 7.25 1.51 2.56
C ALA A 6 5.97 2.28 2.88
N LYS A 7 5.29 1.93 3.98
CA LYS A 7 4.08 2.62 4.48
C LYS A 7 4.33 4.12 4.67
N THR A 8 5.41 4.48 5.37
CA THR A 8 5.75 5.90 5.60
C THR A 8 6.09 6.66 4.32
N ARG A 9 6.77 6.03 3.36
CA ARG A 9 7.15 6.69 2.10
C ARG A 9 5.95 6.93 1.19
N LEU A 10 5.03 5.97 1.12
CA LEU A 10 3.83 6.04 0.31
C LEU A 10 2.77 7.00 0.88
N ALA A 11 2.82 7.30 2.18
CA ALA A 11 1.97 8.29 2.82
C ALA A 11 2.57 9.72 2.85
N GLY A 12 3.80 9.90 2.35
CA GLY A 12 4.54 11.15 2.46
C GLY A 12 4.35 12.11 1.28
N LYS A 13 4.79 13.36 1.46
CA LYS A 13 4.80 14.42 0.43
C LYS A 13 5.50 14.02 -0.88
N ALA A 14 6.44 13.07 -0.81
CA ALA A 14 7.12 12.55 -2.00
C ALA A 14 6.17 11.72 -2.88
N ALA A 15 5.30 10.89 -2.30
CA ALA A 15 4.30 10.12 -3.03
C ALA A 15 3.23 11.03 -3.65
N GLU A 16 2.79 12.06 -2.91
CA GLU A 16 1.86 13.08 -3.40
C GLU A 16 2.36 13.80 -4.66
N ARG A 17 3.67 14.11 -4.72
CA ARG A 17 4.29 14.75 -5.88
C ARG A 17 4.33 13.87 -7.13
N ILE A 18 4.37 12.55 -6.98
CA ILE A 18 4.34 11.60 -8.11
C ILE A 18 2.92 11.52 -8.70
N GLY A 19 1.91 11.62 -7.82
CA GLY A 19 0.52 11.80 -8.22
C GLY A 19 -0.49 11.28 -7.20
N SER A 20 -1.72 11.76 -7.33
CA SER A 20 -2.86 11.35 -6.47
C SER A 20 -3.12 9.84 -6.52
N THR A 21 -2.94 9.19 -7.68
CA THR A 21 -3.03 7.74 -7.83
C THR A 21 -2.02 6.99 -6.95
N VAL A 22 -0.79 7.51 -6.85
CA VAL A 22 0.27 6.90 -6.03
C VAL A 22 -0.05 7.03 -4.54
N LEU A 23 -0.62 8.16 -4.12
CA LEU A 23 -1.10 8.35 -2.76
C LEU A 23 -2.27 7.40 -2.41
N ALA A 24 -3.20 7.20 -3.35
CA ALA A 24 -4.31 6.24 -3.20
C ALA A 24 -3.80 4.80 -3.06
N ILE A 25 -2.81 4.40 -3.87
CA ILE A 25 -2.13 3.10 -3.75
C ILE A 25 -1.48 2.97 -2.37
N GLY A 26 -0.83 4.02 -1.87
CA GLY A 26 -0.23 4.05 -0.55
C GLY A 26 -1.20 3.83 0.61
N ALA A 27 -2.35 4.50 0.56
CA ALA A 27 -3.42 4.37 1.55
C ALA A 27 -4.01 2.95 1.53
N ALA A 28 -4.27 2.40 0.34
CA ALA A 28 -4.78 1.04 0.20
C ALA A 28 -3.77 -0.02 0.66
N PHE A 29 -2.50 0.11 0.28
CA PHE A 29 -1.42 -0.75 0.75
C PHE A 29 -1.32 -0.77 2.28
N THR A 30 -1.38 0.41 2.89
CA THR A 30 -1.35 0.58 4.35
C THR A 30 -2.48 -0.20 5.01
N LYS A 31 -3.71 0.00 4.54
CA LYS A 31 -4.89 -0.65 5.09
C LYS A 31 -4.83 -2.18 4.94
N LEU A 32 -4.43 -2.67 3.76
CA LEU A 32 -4.28 -4.10 3.50
C LEU A 32 -3.19 -4.74 4.37
N GLN A 33 -2.10 -4.03 4.65
CA GLN A 33 -1.09 -4.50 5.60
C GLN A 33 -1.63 -4.56 7.02
N ASP A 34 -2.37 -3.55 7.48
CA ASP A 34 -2.94 -3.51 8.82
C ASP A 34 -3.99 -4.62 9.00
N ASP A 35 -4.84 -4.86 7.98
CA ASP A 35 -5.82 -5.96 7.97
C ASP A 35 -5.13 -7.33 7.99
N ARG A 36 -4.04 -7.52 7.23
CA ARG A 36 -3.24 -8.75 7.27
C ARG A 36 -2.60 -8.94 8.64
N HIS A 37 -1.98 -7.91 9.19
CA HIS A 37 -1.34 -7.97 10.51
C HIS A 37 -2.37 -8.34 11.59
N ALA A 38 -3.55 -7.71 11.57
CA ALA A 38 -4.64 -8.07 12.46
C ALA A 38 -5.06 -9.54 12.29
N ALA A 39 -5.09 -10.07 11.06
CA ALA A 39 -5.42 -11.47 10.80
C ALA A 39 -4.35 -12.44 11.30
N ASP A 40 -3.06 -12.10 11.11
CA ASP A 40 -1.92 -12.94 11.51
C ASP A 40 -1.78 -13.02 13.04
N TYR A 41 -2.20 -11.98 13.77
CA TYR A 41 -2.03 -11.86 15.24
C TYR A 41 -3.34 -11.90 16.03
N ALA A 42 -4.48 -12.15 15.41
CA ALA A 42 -5.73 -12.27 16.16
C ALA A 42 -5.70 -13.50 17.08
N SER A 43 -6.20 -13.30 18.31
CA SER A 43 -6.54 -14.39 19.23
C SER A 43 -7.52 -15.39 18.56
N PRO A 44 -7.70 -16.63 19.06
CA PRO A 44 -8.28 -17.76 18.30
C PRO A 44 -9.73 -17.57 17.83
N VAL A 45 -10.36 -16.45 18.18
CA VAL A 45 -11.66 -16.01 17.69
C VAL A 45 -11.44 -14.85 16.71
N LEU A 46 -10.96 -15.15 15.50
CA LEU A 46 -11.13 -14.22 14.40
C LEU A 46 -12.60 -14.33 13.98
N PRO A 47 -13.45 -13.31 14.18
CA PRO A 47 -14.78 -13.31 13.61
C PRO A 47 -14.63 -13.20 12.09
N VAL A 48 -14.62 -14.36 11.42
CA VAL A 48 -14.51 -14.44 9.97
C VAL A 48 -15.86 -14.05 9.38
N SER A 49 -15.91 -12.91 8.68
CA SER A 49 -17.10 -12.43 7.97
C SER A 49 -16.82 -12.49 6.47
N LEU A 50 -17.66 -13.25 5.75
CA LEU A 50 -17.59 -13.38 4.30
C LEU A 50 -17.64 -12.00 3.61
N GLU A 51 -18.55 -11.13 4.05
CA GLU A 51 -18.72 -9.78 3.49
C GLU A 51 -17.45 -8.93 3.70
N ARG A 52 -16.87 -8.98 4.90
CA ARG A 52 -15.63 -8.24 5.21
C ARG A 52 -14.47 -8.75 4.36
N THR A 53 -14.34 -10.08 4.21
CA THR A 53 -13.32 -10.69 3.37
C THR A 53 -13.49 -10.29 1.90
N GLN A 54 -14.71 -10.32 1.37
CA GLN A 54 -14.99 -9.89 0.00
C GLN A 54 -14.63 -8.41 -0.23
N THR A 55 -14.93 -7.55 0.75
CA THR A 55 -14.58 -6.13 0.70
C THR A 55 -13.06 -5.91 0.64
N ILE A 56 -12.30 -6.65 1.46
CA ILE A 56 -10.83 -6.60 1.46
C ILE A 56 -10.28 -7.07 0.11
N ILE A 57 -10.80 -8.17 -0.44
CA ILE A 57 -10.41 -8.68 -1.76
C ILE A 57 -10.70 -7.66 -2.86
N ALA A 58 -11.89 -7.04 -2.85
CA ALA A 58 -12.25 -6.02 -3.84
C ALA A 58 -11.28 -4.82 -3.79
N SER A 59 -10.96 -4.34 -2.58
CA SER A 59 -9.97 -3.28 -2.38
C SER A 59 -8.58 -3.67 -2.89
N ALA A 60 -8.15 -4.91 -2.66
CA ALA A 60 -6.87 -5.40 -3.16
C ALA A 60 -6.84 -5.44 -4.70
N ARG A 61 -7.91 -5.93 -5.34
CA ARG A 61 -8.01 -5.96 -6.81
C ARG A 61 -8.00 -4.57 -7.42
N GLN A 62 -8.72 -3.63 -6.82
CA GLN A 62 -8.70 -2.23 -7.25
C GLN A 62 -7.30 -1.63 -7.13
N THR A 63 -6.59 -1.92 -6.02
CA THR A 63 -5.21 -1.43 -5.83
C THR A 63 -4.26 -1.97 -6.89
N ILE A 64 -4.40 -3.24 -7.27
CA ILE A 64 -3.61 -3.85 -8.35
C ILE A 64 -3.89 -3.14 -9.67
N ALA A 65 -5.16 -2.92 -10.03
CA ALA A 65 -5.52 -2.21 -11.25
C ALA A 65 -4.90 -0.80 -11.31
N LEU A 66 -4.97 -0.06 -10.19
CA LEU A 66 -4.34 1.27 -10.10
C LEU A 66 -2.82 1.22 -10.34
N ILE A 67 -2.14 0.18 -9.84
CA ILE A 67 -0.70 -0.02 -10.07
C ILE A 67 -0.41 -0.33 -11.54
N GLU A 68 -1.22 -1.18 -12.16
CA GLU A 68 -1.09 -1.58 -13.57
C GLU A 68 -1.32 -0.42 -14.53
N GLU A 69 -2.23 0.49 -14.19
CA GLU A 69 -2.57 1.70 -14.95
C GLU A 69 -1.53 2.83 -14.80
N LEU A 70 -0.60 2.75 -13.85
CA LEU A 70 0.43 3.77 -13.69
C LEU A 70 1.25 3.94 -14.98
N GLN A 71 1.45 5.20 -15.37
CA GLN A 71 2.29 5.51 -16.52
C GLN A 71 3.75 5.21 -16.21
N LYS A 72 4.54 4.93 -17.27
CA LYS A 72 5.96 4.57 -17.14
C LYS A 72 6.78 5.56 -16.30
N PRO A 73 6.61 6.89 -16.42
CA PRO A 73 7.32 7.85 -15.55
C PRO A 73 6.95 7.69 -14.07
N GLN A 74 5.66 7.58 -13.75
CA GLN A 74 5.17 7.41 -12.38
C GLN A 74 5.65 6.09 -11.77
N ARG A 75 5.69 5.00 -12.55
CA ARG A 75 6.25 3.72 -12.11
C ARG A 75 7.73 3.82 -11.76
N LEU A 76 8.51 4.55 -12.56
CA LEU A 76 9.94 4.75 -12.31
C LEU A 76 10.15 5.60 -11.05
N GLU A 77 9.44 6.71 -10.91
CA GLU A 77 9.52 7.57 -9.73
C GLU A 77 9.07 6.84 -8.45
N LEU A 78 8.01 6.04 -8.54
CA LEU A 78 7.55 5.18 -7.45
C LEU A 78 8.63 4.14 -7.09
N ALA A 79 9.23 3.48 -8.07
CA ALA A 79 10.31 2.53 -7.84
C ALA A 79 11.51 3.20 -7.18
N ILE A 80 11.88 4.42 -7.59
CA ILE A 80 12.94 5.21 -6.97
C ILE A 80 12.57 5.54 -5.52
N LEU A 81 11.36 6.05 -5.25
CA LEU A 81 10.90 6.36 -3.90
C LEU A 81 10.99 5.15 -2.97
N LEU A 82 10.61 3.99 -3.48
CA LEU A 82 10.58 2.74 -2.74
C LEU A 82 11.98 2.13 -2.55
N VAL A 83 12.82 2.12 -3.58
CA VAL A 83 14.12 1.43 -3.56
C VAL A 83 15.23 2.32 -3.01
N ALA A 84 15.22 3.61 -3.34
CA ALA A 84 16.28 4.51 -2.90
C ALA A 84 16.30 4.61 -1.37
N LYS A 85 17.47 4.39 -0.78
CA LYS A 85 17.70 4.75 0.63
C LYS A 85 17.64 6.27 0.72
N PRO A 86 16.81 6.87 1.60
CA PRO A 86 17.00 8.28 1.93
C PRO A 86 18.43 8.42 2.43
N ARG A 87 19.21 9.31 1.80
CA ARG A 87 20.52 9.65 2.34
C ARG A 87 20.29 10.31 3.70
N PRO A 88 20.92 9.85 4.79
CA PRO A 88 20.92 10.62 6.02
C PRO A 88 21.53 11.99 5.70
N ILE A 89 20.82 13.05 6.10
CA ILE A 89 21.29 14.43 6.04
C ILE A 89 22.25 14.63 7.22
#